data_AF-A0A662S1Q4-F1
#
_entry.id   AF-A0A662S1Q4-F1
#
_cell.length_a   1.000
_cell.length_b   1.000
_cell.length_c   1.000
_cell.angle_alpha   90.00
_cell.angle_beta   90.00
_cell.angle_gamma   90.00
#
_symmetry.space_group_name_H-M   'P 1'
#
loop_
_entity.id
_entity.type
_entity.pdbx_description
1 polymer ?
#
loop_
_entity_poly.entity_id
_entity_poly.type
_entity_poly.pdbx_seq_one_letter_code
_entity_poly.pdbx_strand_id
1 'polypeptide(L)'
;GAEHIGKKPKGTMPHALILTLGEEEAWRKFDEFVEEGVPRIALIDTFGDEKFESLKAAEILKDLAAVRLDTPSSRRGKFEDIIREVRWELDIRGYKDVGIFVSGGLDEESVRRYREAGATGFGVGTSLSNAKTIDYAMDIVEIEGKPMAKKGKFSGAKKVYRCEKCGRYYVKYKEGMEKCPVCGGNVENIMKPYLINGEPVEEYPDVDEIREYVLQQLRDYYANSDGV
;
A
#
# COMPACT_ATOMS: atom_id res chain seq x y z
N GLY A 1 -16.41 -0.72 -3.13
CA GLY A 1 -14.95 -0.68 -2.91
C GLY A 1 -14.32 0.35 -3.81
N ALA A 2 -13.81 -0.05 -4.98
CA ALA A 2 -13.15 0.84 -5.93
C ALA A 2 -14.06 1.99 -6.43
N GLU A 3 -15.34 1.71 -6.69
CA GLU A 3 -16.35 2.73 -7.05
C GLU A 3 -16.48 3.83 -5.99
N HIS A 4 -16.46 3.49 -4.71
CA HIS A 4 -16.59 4.44 -3.60
C HIS A 4 -15.42 5.44 -3.54
N ILE A 5 -14.26 5.07 -4.08
CA ILE A 5 -13.08 5.94 -4.18
C ILE A 5 -12.83 6.44 -5.61
N GLY A 6 -13.82 6.30 -6.51
CA GLY A 6 -13.72 6.75 -7.90
C GLY A 6 -12.66 6.04 -8.75
N LYS A 7 -12.28 4.80 -8.40
CA LYS A 7 -11.25 4.02 -9.09
C LYS A 7 -11.82 2.82 -9.84
N LYS A 8 -11.13 2.41 -10.91
CA LYS A 8 -11.38 1.12 -11.56
C LYS A 8 -10.84 -0.02 -10.68
N PRO A 9 -11.64 -1.07 -10.40
CA PRO A 9 -11.15 -2.24 -9.71
C PRO A 9 -10.05 -2.93 -10.53
N LYS A 10 -9.08 -3.54 -9.85
CA LYS A 10 -7.99 -4.30 -10.47
C LYS A 10 -8.05 -5.74 -10.00
N GLY A 11 -7.69 -6.66 -10.88
CA GLY A 11 -7.62 -8.10 -10.59
C GLY A 11 -6.83 -8.84 -11.66
N THR A 12 -6.45 -10.07 -11.34
CA THR A 12 -5.82 -11.01 -12.28
C THR A 12 -6.70 -12.25 -12.42
N MET A 13 -6.33 -13.17 -13.32
CA MET A 13 -6.98 -14.48 -13.38
C MET A 13 -6.89 -15.23 -12.04
N PRO A 14 -7.96 -15.93 -11.60
CA PRO A 14 -7.95 -16.77 -10.40
C PRO A 14 -7.59 -18.23 -10.73
N HIS A 15 -7.14 -18.99 -9.73
CA HIS A 15 -6.95 -20.45 -9.86
C HIS A 15 -8.20 -21.17 -10.37
N ALA A 16 -9.40 -20.69 -10.00
CA ALA A 16 -10.66 -21.29 -10.44
C ALA A 16 -10.79 -21.34 -11.98
N LEU A 17 -10.32 -20.32 -12.70
CA LEU A 17 -10.35 -20.30 -14.16
C LEU A 17 -9.45 -21.40 -14.74
N ILE A 18 -8.21 -21.50 -14.22
CA ILE A 18 -7.24 -22.52 -14.61
C ILE A 18 -7.77 -23.93 -14.31
N LEU A 19 -8.38 -24.13 -13.14
CA LEU A 19 -8.97 -25.42 -12.76
C LEU A 19 -10.12 -25.83 -13.69
N THR A 20 -10.89 -24.87 -14.21
CA THR A 20 -12.04 -25.18 -15.09
C THR A 20 -11.66 -25.45 -16.54
N LEU A 21 -10.64 -24.77 -17.08
CA LEU A 21 -10.30 -24.82 -18.50
C LEU A 21 -9.00 -25.57 -18.79
N GLY A 22 -8.19 -25.82 -17.78
CA GLY A 22 -6.77 -26.13 -17.96
C GLY A 22 -5.94 -24.85 -18.07
N GLU A 23 -4.66 -24.95 -17.76
CA GLU A 23 -3.74 -23.82 -17.58
C GLU A 23 -3.55 -23.00 -18.85
N GLU A 24 -3.06 -23.62 -19.93
CA GLU A 24 -2.82 -22.91 -21.17
C GLU A 24 -4.10 -22.33 -21.80
N GLU A 25 -5.21 -23.06 -21.72
CA GLU A 25 -6.49 -22.60 -22.25
C GLU A 25 -7.06 -21.44 -21.44
N ALA A 26 -6.91 -21.47 -20.11
CA ALA A 26 -7.27 -20.34 -19.26
C ALA A 26 -6.48 -19.08 -19.61
N TRP A 27 -5.18 -19.21 -19.88
CA TRP A 27 -4.35 -18.08 -20.33
C TRP A 27 -4.84 -17.52 -21.66
N ARG A 28 -5.05 -18.36 -22.67
CA ARG A 28 -5.54 -17.94 -24.01
C ARG A 28 -6.92 -17.29 -23.91
N LYS A 29 -7.84 -17.88 -23.15
CA LYS A 29 -9.20 -17.35 -22.97
C LYS A 29 -9.21 -16.05 -22.20
N PHE A 30 -8.33 -15.88 -21.22
CA PHE A 30 -8.18 -14.61 -20.53
C PHE A 30 -7.71 -13.51 -21.50
N ASP A 31 -6.73 -13.81 -22.35
CA ASP A 31 -6.25 -12.86 -23.36
C ASP A 31 -7.31 -12.50 -24.41
N GLU A 32 -8.12 -13.48 -24.84
CA GLU A 32 -9.19 -13.32 -25.83
C GLU A 32 -10.35 -12.46 -25.31
N PHE A 33 -10.79 -12.67 -24.07
CA PHE A 33 -12.05 -12.11 -23.56
C PHE A 33 -11.90 -10.86 -22.69
N VAL A 34 -10.71 -10.61 -22.13
CA VAL A 34 -10.50 -9.46 -21.25
C VAL A 34 -10.10 -8.22 -22.07
N GLU A 35 -10.64 -7.06 -21.72
CA GLU A 35 -10.35 -5.78 -22.38
C GLU A 35 -8.84 -5.52 -22.52
N GLU A 36 -8.40 -5.01 -23.67
CA GLU A 36 -6.98 -4.74 -24.00
C GLU A 36 -6.26 -3.86 -22.96
N GLY A 37 -6.97 -2.93 -22.32
CA GLY A 37 -6.42 -2.06 -21.27
C GLY A 37 -6.12 -2.75 -19.93
N VAL A 38 -6.47 -4.02 -19.76
CA VAL A 38 -6.16 -4.80 -18.56
C VAL A 38 -4.85 -5.56 -18.75
N PRO A 39 -3.83 -5.36 -17.89
CA PRO A 39 -2.58 -6.08 -17.99
C PRO A 39 -2.78 -7.61 -17.94
N ARG A 40 -2.15 -8.33 -18.87
CA ARG A 40 -2.13 -9.80 -18.85
C ARG A 40 -1.14 -10.26 -17.79
N ILE A 41 -1.67 -10.75 -16.67
CA ILE A 41 -0.87 -11.31 -15.58
C ILE A 41 -1.23 -12.79 -15.42
N ALA A 42 -0.34 -13.67 -15.85
CA ALA A 42 -0.58 -15.12 -15.84
C ALA A 42 -0.34 -15.71 -14.45
N LEU A 43 -1.31 -16.45 -13.90
CA LEU A 43 -1.13 -17.21 -12.66
C LEU A 43 -0.49 -18.56 -13.00
N ILE A 44 0.65 -18.89 -12.37
CA ILE A 44 1.58 -19.95 -12.84
C ILE A 44 1.86 -21.05 -11.81
N ASP A 45 1.19 -21.04 -10.67
CA ASP A 45 1.42 -21.96 -9.55
C ASP A 45 0.22 -22.90 -9.30
N THR A 46 -0.60 -23.17 -10.33
CA THR A 46 -1.80 -24.02 -10.18
C THR A 46 -1.48 -25.51 -10.26
N PHE A 47 -0.71 -25.94 -11.27
CA PHE A 47 -0.39 -27.35 -11.48
C PHE A 47 1.11 -27.62 -11.54
N GLY A 48 1.82 -26.85 -12.37
CA GLY A 48 3.25 -27.03 -12.59
C GLY A 48 4.13 -26.25 -11.63
N ASP A 49 5.43 -26.38 -11.84
CA ASP A 49 6.45 -25.62 -11.12
C ASP A 49 6.59 -24.23 -11.76
N GLU A 50 6.65 -23.20 -10.92
CA GLU A 50 6.62 -21.79 -11.33
C GLU A 50 7.72 -21.45 -12.34
N LYS A 51 8.88 -22.10 -12.25
CA LYS A 51 9.94 -21.91 -13.25
C LYS A 51 9.47 -22.28 -14.64
N PHE A 52 8.91 -23.47 -14.82
CA PHE A 52 8.53 -23.95 -16.15
C PHE A 52 7.26 -23.27 -16.66
N GLU A 53 6.27 -23.08 -15.78
CA GLU A 53 5.02 -22.43 -16.17
C GLU A 53 5.21 -20.95 -16.52
N SER A 54 6.19 -20.26 -15.91
CA SER A 54 6.53 -18.90 -16.33
C SER A 54 6.97 -18.80 -17.79
N LEU A 55 7.72 -19.80 -18.27
CA LEU A 55 8.20 -19.85 -19.65
C LEU A 55 7.07 -20.18 -20.62
N LYS A 56 6.24 -21.16 -20.28
CA LYS A 56 5.07 -21.50 -21.11
C LYS A 56 4.10 -20.33 -21.23
N ALA A 57 3.85 -19.62 -20.13
CA ALA A 57 3.03 -18.42 -20.16
C ALA A 57 3.60 -17.35 -21.10
N ALA A 58 4.93 -17.14 -21.07
CA ALA A 58 5.62 -16.18 -21.93
C ALA A 58 5.67 -16.59 -23.42
N GLU A 59 5.62 -17.90 -23.71
CA GLU A 59 5.51 -18.43 -25.07
C GLU A 59 4.07 -18.31 -25.63
N ILE A 60 3.07 -18.48 -24.77
CA ILE A 60 1.65 -18.47 -25.17
C ILE A 60 1.09 -17.04 -25.29
N LEU A 61 1.43 -16.17 -24.35
CA LEU A 61 0.89 -14.81 -24.25
C LEU A 61 1.86 -13.80 -24.84
N LYS A 62 1.50 -13.20 -25.98
CA LYS A 62 2.36 -12.23 -26.69
C LYS A 62 2.60 -10.95 -25.89
N ASP A 63 1.58 -10.46 -25.22
CA ASP A 63 1.62 -9.22 -24.44
C ASP A 63 1.59 -9.49 -22.92
N LEU A 64 2.36 -10.49 -22.49
CA LEU A 64 2.46 -10.86 -21.07
C LEU A 64 3.10 -9.73 -20.26
N ALA A 65 2.31 -9.08 -19.41
CA ALA A 65 2.79 -8.01 -18.54
C ALA A 65 3.57 -8.54 -17.33
N ALA A 66 3.12 -9.65 -16.74
CA ALA A 66 3.80 -10.30 -15.62
C ALA A 66 3.35 -11.74 -15.43
N VAL A 67 4.14 -12.53 -14.71
CA VAL A 67 3.70 -13.78 -14.08
C VAL A 67 3.35 -13.54 -12.63
N ARG A 68 2.29 -14.19 -12.12
CA ARG A 68 1.85 -14.11 -10.73
C ARG A 68 2.17 -15.42 -10.01
N LEU A 69 2.89 -15.30 -8.91
CA LEU A 69 3.19 -16.38 -7.98
C LEU A 69 2.34 -16.19 -6.72
N ASP A 70 1.40 -17.11 -6.49
CA ASP A 70 0.62 -17.20 -5.24
C ASP A 70 1.02 -18.43 -4.41
N THR A 71 2.28 -18.86 -4.57
CA THR A 71 2.79 -20.18 -4.19
C THR A 71 2.31 -20.61 -2.80
N PRO A 72 1.63 -21.76 -2.67
CA PRO A 72 1.12 -22.24 -1.39
C PRO A 72 2.21 -22.32 -0.32
N SER A 73 1.88 -22.07 0.95
CA SER A 73 2.86 -22.10 2.06
C SER A 73 3.62 -23.43 2.17
N SER A 74 2.99 -24.54 1.79
CA SER A 74 3.60 -25.89 1.76
C SER A 74 4.55 -26.14 0.58
N ARG A 75 4.66 -25.20 -0.35
CA ARG A 75 5.57 -25.20 -1.51
C ARG A 75 6.53 -24.02 -1.50
N ARG A 76 6.22 -22.99 -0.70
CA ARG A 76 6.99 -21.78 -0.51
C ARG A 76 8.22 -22.03 0.39
N GLY A 77 9.17 -22.82 -0.10
CA GLY A 77 10.43 -23.12 0.60
C GLY A 77 11.26 -21.85 0.85
N LYS A 78 12.13 -21.50 -0.10
CA LYS A 78 12.82 -20.20 -0.12
C LYS A 78 12.26 -19.35 -1.24
N PHE A 79 11.25 -18.54 -0.94
CA PHE A 79 10.49 -17.85 -1.98
C PHE A 79 11.32 -16.84 -2.76
N GLU A 80 12.31 -16.21 -2.11
CA GLU A 80 13.30 -15.35 -2.75
C GLU A 80 14.09 -16.09 -3.83
N ASP A 81 14.43 -17.35 -3.58
CA ASP A 81 15.18 -18.17 -4.54
C ASP A 81 14.29 -18.59 -5.71
N ILE A 82 13.01 -18.92 -5.46
CA ILE A 82 12.01 -19.18 -6.50
C ILE A 82 11.83 -17.94 -7.40
N ILE A 83 11.70 -16.75 -6.81
CA ILE A 83 11.59 -15.48 -7.56
C ILE A 83 12.84 -15.26 -8.43
N ARG A 84 14.04 -15.45 -7.87
CA ARG A 84 15.30 -15.31 -8.62
C ARG A 84 15.41 -16.34 -9.74
N GLU A 85 14.96 -17.57 -9.50
CA GLU A 85 14.98 -18.65 -10.49
C GLU A 85 14.03 -18.32 -11.65
N VAL A 86 12.79 -17.93 -11.38
CA VAL A 86 11.84 -17.47 -12.41
C VAL A 86 12.40 -16.28 -13.18
N ARG A 87 12.94 -15.28 -12.48
CA ARG A 87 13.55 -14.09 -13.10
C ARG A 87 14.69 -14.47 -14.04
N TRP A 88 15.59 -15.34 -13.58
CA TRP A 88 16.73 -15.82 -14.36
C TRP A 88 16.27 -16.52 -15.64
N GLU A 89 15.33 -17.46 -15.54
CA GLU A 89 14.87 -18.26 -16.67
C GLU A 89 14.14 -17.42 -17.74
N LEU A 90 13.35 -16.43 -17.30
CA LEU A 90 12.74 -15.44 -18.19
C LEU A 90 13.81 -14.58 -18.88
N ASP A 91 14.78 -14.07 -18.12
CA ASP A 91 15.81 -13.15 -18.64
C ASP A 91 16.71 -13.79 -19.69
N ILE A 92 17.18 -15.01 -19.47
CA ILE A 92 18.06 -15.70 -20.42
C ILE A 92 17.35 -16.09 -21.73
N ARG A 93 16.02 -16.10 -21.74
CA ARG A 93 15.19 -16.35 -22.93
C ARG A 93 14.66 -15.07 -23.58
N GLY A 94 15.04 -13.90 -23.05
CA GLY A 94 14.69 -12.60 -23.63
C GLY A 94 13.43 -11.95 -23.08
N TYR A 95 12.76 -12.56 -22.10
CA TYR A 95 11.52 -12.05 -21.47
C TYR A 95 11.80 -11.05 -20.34
N LYS A 96 12.73 -10.11 -20.55
CA LYS A 96 13.20 -9.17 -19.52
C LYS A 96 12.14 -8.17 -19.08
N ASP A 97 11.19 -7.86 -19.96
CA ASP A 97 10.11 -6.91 -19.71
C ASP A 97 8.92 -7.53 -18.96
N VAL A 98 8.85 -8.87 -18.86
CA VAL A 98 7.79 -9.58 -18.12
C VAL A 98 8.03 -9.39 -16.62
N GLY A 99 7.10 -8.73 -15.91
CA GLY A 99 7.18 -8.55 -14.46
C GLY A 99 7.00 -9.85 -13.65
N ILE A 100 7.33 -9.79 -12.36
CA ILE A 100 7.01 -10.85 -11.40
C ILE A 100 6.11 -10.25 -10.32
N PHE A 101 4.85 -10.69 -10.30
CA PHE A 101 3.85 -10.28 -9.34
C PHE A 101 3.74 -11.34 -8.24
N VAL A 102 3.85 -10.96 -6.97
CA VAL A 102 3.74 -11.90 -5.85
C VAL A 102 2.51 -11.62 -5.00
N SER A 103 1.87 -12.66 -4.48
CA SER A 103 0.74 -12.53 -3.56
C SER A 103 0.76 -13.59 -2.46
N GLY A 104 -0.20 -13.45 -1.54
CA GLY A 104 -0.45 -14.41 -0.47
C GLY A 104 0.43 -14.18 0.76
N GLY A 105 -0.18 -13.79 1.89
CA GLY A 105 0.51 -13.69 3.18
C GLY A 105 1.66 -12.68 3.24
N LEU A 106 1.59 -11.58 2.48
CA LEU A 106 2.63 -10.56 2.44
C LEU A 106 2.51 -9.55 3.60
N ASP A 107 3.64 -9.02 4.03
CA ASP A 107 3.83 -7.98 5.03
C ASP A 107 5.00 -7.04 4.62
N GLU A 108 5.32 -6.06 5.45
CA GLU A 108 6.34 -5.04 5.15
C GLU A 108 7.74 -5.65 4.91
N GLU A 109 8.13 -6.66 5.70
CA GLU A 109 9.44 -7.31 5.59
C GLU A 109 9.53 -8.19 4.35
N SER A 110 8.50 -9.00 4.08
CA SER A 110 8.44 -9.87 2.91
C SER A 110 8.37 -9.08 1.61
N VAL A 111 7.60 -7.99 1.55
CA VAL A 111 7.59 -7.09 0.38
C VAL A 111 8.99 -6.55 0.08
N ARG A 112 9.73 -6.10 1.11
CA ARG A 112 11.11 -5.63 0.93
C ARG A 112 12.01 -6.74 0.36
N ARG A 113 12.01 -7.93 1.00
CA ARG A 113 12.86 -9.06 0.58
C ARG A 113 12.53 -9.55 -0.83
N TYR A 114 11.25 -9.63 -1.18
CA TYR A 114 10.81 -10.09 -2.50
C TYR A 114 11.06 -9.06 -3.60
N ARG A 115 10.98 -7.76 -3.28
CA ARG A 115 11.43 -6.70 -4.19
C ARG A 115 12.92 -6.83 -4.49
N GLU A 116 13.75 -7.04 -3.47
CA GLU A 116 15.20 -7.27 -3.62
C GLU A 116 15.51 -8.57 -4.39
N ALA A 117 14.61 -9.56 -4.36
CA ALA A 117 14.74 -10.81 -5.12
C ALA A 117 14.32 -10.69 -6.59
N GLY A 118 13.60 -9.63 -6.99
CA GLY A 118 13.18 -9.39 -8.38
C GLY A 118 11.67 -9.25 -8.59
N ALA A 119 10.84 -9.28 -7.54
CA ALA A 119 9.41 -9.01 -7.67
C ALA A 119 9.14 -7.54 -7.99
N THR A 120 8.24 -7.30 -8.96
CA THR A 120 7.88 -5.97 -9.47
C THR A 120 6.44 -5.57 -9.14
N GLY A 121 5.61 -6.51 -8.67
CA GLY A 121 4.24 -6.24 -8.22
C GLY A 121 3.85 -7.06 -6.99
N PHE A 122 2.93 -6.53 -6.18
CA PHE A 122 2.56 -7.10 -4.89
C PHE A 122 1.04 -7.08 -4.66
N GLY A 123 0.48 -8.24 -4.35
CA GLY A 123 -0.91 -8.41 -3.91
C GLY A 123 -0.96 -8.54 -2.39
N VAL A 124 -1.10 -7.41 -1.69
CA VAL A 124 -1.15 -7.36 -0.21
C VAL A 124 -2.60 -7.39 0.25
N GLY A 125 -2.96 -8.42 1.03
CA GLY A 125 -4.31 -8.64 1.55
C GLY A 125 -4.38 -8.49 3.06
N THR A 126 -4.31 -9.62 3.76
CA THR A 126 -4.60 -9.74 5.21
C THR A 126 -3.83 -8.77 6.10
N SER A 127 -2.55 -8.51 5.84
CA SER A 127 -1.74 -7.60 6.67
C SER A 127 -2.27 -6.16 6.66
N LEU A 128 -2.92 -5.75 5.56
CA LEU A 128 -3.54 -4.44 5.44
C LEU A 128 -5.00 -4.46 5.92
N SER A 129 -5.81 -5.42 5.45
CA SER A 129 -7.26 -5.44 5.75
C SER A 129 -7.58 -5.83 7.20
N ASN A 130 -6.72 -6.63 7.84
CA ASN A 130 -6.78 -6.99 9.26
C ASN A 130 -5.70 -6.25 10.08
N ALA A 131 -5.30 -5.06 9.65
CA ALA A 131 -4.41 -4.22 10.44
C ALA A 131 -5.00 -3.94 11.83
N LYS A 132 -4.13 -3.91 12.85
CA LYS A 132 -4.57 -3.56 14.22
C LYS A 132 -5.18 -2.17 14.22
N THR A 133 -6.33 -2.03 14.85
CA THR A 133 -6.99 -0.73 15.00
C THR A 133 -6.20 0.16 15.95
N ILE A 134 -6.25 1.47 15.72
CA ILE A 134 -5.76 2.46 16.67
C ILE A 134 -6.84 2.66 17.73
N ASP A 135 -6.50 2.46 18.99
CA ASP A 135 -7.42 2.60 20.12
C ASP A 135 -7.65 4.08 20.47
N TYR A 136 -8.54 4.73 19.72
CA TYR A 136 -8.95 6.10 19.96
C TYR A 136 -9.97 6.21 21.10
N ALA A 137 -9.78 7.19 21.96
CA ALA A 137 -10.72 7.55 23.02
C ALA A 137 -11.18 9.00 22.85
N MET A 138 -12.48 9.24 23.09
CA MET A 138 -13.07 10.57 23.14
C MET A 138 -13.36 10.92 24.60
N ASP A 139 -12.78 12.01 25.09
CA ASP A 139 -12.91 12.46 26.47
C ASP A 139 -13.18 13.97 26.50
N ILE A 140 -14.04 14.41 27.43
CA ILE A 140 -14.20 15.83 27.73
C ILE A 140 -12.88 16.36 28.31
N VAL A 141 -12.37 17.45 27.73
CA VAL A 141 -11.15 18.14 28.18
C VAL A 141 -11.41 19.57 28.69
N GLU A 142 -12.59 20.13 28.43
CA GLU A 142 -12.97 21.48 28.81
C GLU A 142 -14.48 21.56 29.01
N ILE A 143 -14.93 22.25 30.07
CA ILE A 143 -16.35 22.48 30.37
C ILE A 143 -16.54 23.97 30.59
N GLU A 144 -17.40 24.61 29.79
CA GLU A 144 -17.68 26.06 29.89
C GLU A 144 -16.40 26.92 29.92
N GLY A 145 -15.41 26.57 29.08
CA GLY A 145 -14.11 27.26 29.01
C GLY A 145 -13.13 26.95 30.14
N LYS A 146 -13.50 26.11 31.11
CA LYS A 146 -12.65 25.68 32.23
C LYS A 146 -11.99 24.34 31.91
N PRO A 147 -10.64 24.23 31.97
CA PRO A 147 -9.95 22.98 31.77
C PRO A 147 -10.39 21.91 32.79
N MET A 148 -10.96 20.81 32.31
CA MET A 148 -11.45 19.71 33.15
C MET A 148 -11.33 18.38 32.41
N ALA A 149 -10.71 17.37 33.03
CA ALA A 149 -10.59 16.03 32.45
C ALA A 149 -10.50 14.96 33.55
N LYS A 150 -10.82 13.71 33.21
CA LYS A 150 -10.62 12.56 34.12
C LYS A 150 -9.12 12.26 34.33
N LYS A 151 -8.82 11.50 35.39
CA LYS A 151 -7.46 11.01 35.67
C LYS A 151 -6.86 10.31 34.44
N GLY A 152 -5.61 10.63 34.12
CA GLY A 152 -4.88 10.07 32.97
C GLY A 152 -5.13 10.80 31.64
N LYS A 153 -5.89 11.90 31.62
CA LYS A 153 -6.13 12.74 30.44
C LYS A 153 -5.73 14.19 30.71
N PHE A 154 -5.13 14.83 29.72
CA PHE A 154 -4.71 16.24 29.82
C PHE A 154 -5.91 17.16 29.51
N SER A 155 -6.26 18.05 30.43
CA SER A 155 -7.36 19.02 30.27
C SER A 155 -7.00 20.19 29.34
N GLY A 156 -7.99 21.04 29.06
CA GLY A 156 -7.93 22.23 28.21
C GLY A 156 -8.04 21.90 26.72
N ALA A 157 -8.68 22.79 25.95
CA ALA A 157 -8.62 22.75 24.49
C ALA A 157 -7.20 23.07 23.99
N LYS A 158 -6.68 22.23 23.08
CA LYS A 158 -5.27 22.27 22.64
C LYS A 158 -5.17 22.49 21.14
N LYS A 159 -4.02 23.00 20.72
CA LYS A 159 -3.60 23.05 19.31
C LYS A 159 -2.43 22.09 19.13
N VAL A 160 -2.34 21.51 17.94
CA VAL A 160 -1.20 20.65 17.55
C VAL A 160 -0.46 21.38 16.45
N TYR A 161 0.82 21.63 16.67
CA TYR A 161 1.71 22.24 15.70
C TYR A 161 2.66 21.21 15.14
N ARG A 162 2.90 21.22 13.83
CA ARG A 162 3.88 20.37 13.16
C ARG A 162 4.97 21.25 12.56
N CYS A 163 6.23 20.89 12.77
CA CYS A 163 7.34 21.56 12.10
C CYS A 163 7.46 21.12 10.64
N GLU A 164 7.47 22.09 9.73
CA GLU A 164 7.60 21.87 8.29
C GLU A 164 8.98 21.33 7.91
N LYS A 165 10.02 21.64 8.70
CA LYS A 165 11.40 21.24 8.42
C LYS A 165 11.73 19.83 8.93
N CYS A 166 11.43 19.54 10.19
CA CYS A 166 11.85 18.29 10.83
C CYS A 166 10.68 17.36 11.22
N GLY A 167 9.45 17.71 10.87
CA GLY A 167 8.26 16.88 11.10
C GLY A 167 7.82 16.73 12.56
N ARG A 168 8.53 17.31 13.53
CA ARG A 168 8.20 17.19 14.97
C ARG A 168 6.86 17.83 15.30
N TYR A 169 6.12 17.17 16.20
CA TYR A 169 4.83 17.66 16.71
C TYR A 169 4.98 18.33 18.08
N TYR A 170 4.17 19.36 18.31
CA TYR A 170 4.10 20.10 19.56
C TYR A 170 2.65 20.36 19.95
N VAL A 171 2.26 19.99 21.16
CA VAL A 171 0.92 20.26 21.69
C VAL A 171 0.98 21.49 22.59
N LYS A 172 0.11 22.47 22.35
CA LYS A 172 0.06 23.73 23.10
C LYS A 172 -1.34 23.99 23.62
N TYR A 173 -1.43 24.47 24.86
CA TYR A 173 -2.66 24.96 25.46
C TYR A 173 -2.74 26.47 25.27
N LYS A 174 -3.75 26.94 24.50
CA LYS A 174 -4.04 28.35 24.13
C LYS A 174 -2.95 29.09 23.33
N GLU A 175 -1.68 28.88 23.65
CA GLU A 175 -0.54 29.57 23.06
C GLU A 175 -0.36 29.31 21.56
N GLY A 176 0.11 30.36 20.87
CA GLY A 176 0.66 30.29 19.53
C GLY A 176 2.04 29.64 19.51
N MET A 177 2.43 29.10 18.36
CA MET A 177 3.81 28.67 18.12
C MET A 177 4.18 28.99 16.68
N GLU A 178 5.33 29.64 16.49
CA GLU A 178 5.78 30.07 15.16
C GLU A 178 7.07 29.36 14.73
N LYS A 179 7.92 28.97 15.68
CA LYS A 179 9.23 28.35 15.43
C LYS A 179 9.43 27.06 16.21
N CYS A 180 10.06 26.10 15.56
CA CYS A 180 10.48 24.84 16.15
C CYS A 180 11.69 25.07 17.07
N PRO A 181 11.62 24.69 18.37
CA PRO A 181 12.70 24.91 19.32
C PRO A 181 13.92 24.01 19.06
N VAL A 182 13.79 22.99 18.21
CA VAL A 182 14.86 22.02 17.94
C VAL A 182 15.67 22.41 16.70
N CYS A 183 15.00 22.77 15.60
CA CYS A 183 15.66 23.02 14.32
C CYS A 183 15.51 24.45 13.79
N GLY A 184 14.77 25.32 14.50
CA GLY A 184 14.48 26.69 14.09
C GLY A 184 13.51 26.83 12.91
N GLY A 185 12.98 25.73 12.37
CA GLY A 185 12.03 25.74 11.25
C GLY A 185 10.67 26.35 11.63
N ASN A 186 9.89 26.75 10.63
CA ASN A 186 8.51 27.17 10.84
C ASN A 186 7.66 26.00 11.34
N VAL A 187 6.57 26.33 12.03
CA VAL A 187 5.56 25.35 12.43
C VAL A 187 4.17 25.79 11.97
N GLU A 188 3.33 24.81 11.64
CA GLU A 188 1.94 25.01 11.23
C GLU A 188 1.00 24.43 12.28
N ASN A 189 -0.09 25.12 12.63
CA ASN A 189 -1.18 24.51 13.41
C ASN A 189 -2.01 23.57 12.51
N ILE A 190 -1.87 22.27 12.74
CA ILE A 190 -2.56 21.23 11.95
C ILE A 190 -3.98 20.91 12.48
N MET A 191 -4.38 21.50 13.62
CA MET A 191 -5.75 21.43 14.11
C MET A 191 -6.57 22.56 13.47
N LYS A 192 -7.12 22.30 12.29
CA LYS A 192 -8.01 23.21 11.54
C LYS A 192 -9.48 22.86 11.81
N PRO A 193 -10.38 23.85 11.92
CA PRO A 193 -11.81 23.56 11.99
C PRO A 193 -12.27 22.99 10.65
N TYR A 194 -12.99 21.87 10.66
CA TYR A 194 -13.68 21.35 9.47
C TYR A 194 -15.18 21.68 9.49
N LEU A 195 -15.73 21.99 10.67
CA LEU A 195 -17.12 22.37 10.89
C LEU A 195 -17.18 23.62 11.78
N ILE A 196 -17.98 24.60 11.40
CA ILE A 196 -18.35 25.75 12.24
C ILE A 196 -19.88 25.82 12.30
N ASN A 197 -20.44 25.74 13.52
CA ASN A 197 -21.89 25.71 13.74
C ASN A 197 -22.63 24.61 12.95
N GLY A 198 -21.97 23.48 12.69
CA GLY A 198 -22.53 22.35 11.94
C GLY A 198 -22.33 22.44 10.43
N GLU A 199 -21.84 23.56 9.91
CA GLU A 199 -21.60 23.78 8.50
C GLU A 199 -20.13 23.48 8.13
N PRO A 200 -19.86 22.74 7.05
CA PRO A 200 -18.51 22.59 6.49
C PRO A 200 -17.90 23.94 6.13
N VAL A 201 -16.63 24.13 6.48
CA VAL A 201 -15.91 25.38 6.19
C VAL A 201 -15.15 25.35 4.86
N GLU A 202 -14.88 24.16 4.36
CA GLU A 202 -14.18 23.90 3.10
C GLU A 202 -14.68 22.59 2.49
N GLU A 203 -14.43 22.40 1.19
CA GLU A 203 -14.65 21.13 0.54
C GLU A 203 -13.59 20.12 1.00
N TYR A 204 -14.00 18.87 1.20
CA TYR A 204 -13.06 17.81 1.57
C TYR A 204 -12.20 17.43 0.38
N PRO A 205 -10.89 17.20 0.58
CA PRO A 205 -10.02 16.73 -0.49
C PRO A 205 -10.46 15.37 -0.99
N ASP A 206 -10.21 15.11 -2.27
CA ASP A 206 -10.50 13.81 -2.85
C ASP A 206 -9.50 12.73 -2.39
N VAL A 207 -9.79 11.46 -2.73
CA VAL A 207 -8.96 10.33 -2.29
C VAL A 207 -7.55 10.37 -2.87
N ASP A 208 -7.35 10.93 -4.06
CA ASP A 208 -6.04 11.07 -4.68
C ASP A 208 -5.22 12.16 -4.02
N GLU A 209 -5.85 13.29 -3.69
CA GLU A 209 -5.23 14.37 -2.92
C GLU A 209 -4.82 13.90 -1.52
N ILE A 210 -5.69 13.16 -0.83
CA ILE A 210 -5.37 12.56 0.48
C ILE A 210 -4.20 11.58 0.35
N ARG A 211 -4.21 10.73 -0.68
CA ARG A 211 -3.13 9.76 -0.92
C ARG A 211 -1.81 10.47 -1.20
N GLU A 212 -1.80 11.49 -2.05
CA GLU A 212 -0.59 12.24 -2.38
C GLU A 212 -0.05 12.99 -1.17
N TYR A 213 -0.93 13.55 -0.34
CA TYR A 213 -0.56 14.15 0.94
C TYR A 213 0.14 13.14 1.87
N VAL A 214 -0.38 11.90 1.99
CA VAL A 214 0.29 10.85 2.77
C VAL A 214 1.63 10.45 2.16
N LEU A 215 1.71 10.28 0.83
CA LEU A 215 2.94 9.92 0.13
C LEU A 215 4.03 10.98 0.29
N GLN A 216 3.67 12.26 0.19
CA GLN A 216 4.59 13.36 0.42
C GLN A 216 5.16 13.33 1.85
N GLN A 217 4.30 13.13 2.84
CA GLN A 217 4.75 13.04 4.23
C GLN A 217 5.67 11.85 4.49
N LEU A 218 5.41 10.70 3.87
CA LEU A 218 6.30 9.54 3.97
C LEU A 218 7.66 9.84 3.32
N ARG A 219 7.67 10.48 2.14
CA ARG A 219 8.92 10.93 1.49
C ARG A 219 9.70 11.87 2.40
N ASP A 220 9.05 12.86 2.99
CA ASP A 220 9.69 13.81 3.91
C ASP A 220 10.20 13.11 5.17
N TYR A 221 9.44 12.15 5.71
CA TYR A 221 9.86 11.37 6.87
C TYR A 221 11.13 10.58 6.56
N TYR A 222 11.16 9.82 5.46
CA TYR A 222 12.32 9.01 5.09
C TYR A 222 13.52 9.85 4.65
N ALA A 223 13.31 11.00 4.00
CA ALA A 223 14.39 11.92 3.63
C ALA A 223 15.05 12.61 4.85
N ASN A 224 14.29 12.83 5.93
CA ASN A 224 14.80 13.46 7.15
C ASN A 224 15.25 12.45 8.22
N SER A 225 15.05 11.15 8.00
CA SER A 225 15.45 10.08 8.91
C SER A 225 16.75 9.39 8.49
N ASP A 226 17.60 10.06 7.70
CA ASP A 226 19.00 9.65 7.45
C ASP A 226 19.72 9.36 8.78
N GLY A 227 19.70 8.08 9.22
CA GLY A 227 20.26 7.63 10.50
C GLY A 227 19.51 6.54 11.27
N VAL A 228 18.52 5.82 10.71
CA VAL A 228 18.09 4.50 11.23
C VAL A 228 18.21 3.44 10.14
#